data_AF-A0A0K0E9C3-F1
#
_entry.id   AF-A0A0K0E9C3-F1
#
_cell.length_a   1.000
_cell.length_b   1.000
_cell.length_c   1.000
_cell.angle_alpha   90.00
_cell.angle_beta   90.00
_cell.angle_gamma   90.00
#
_symmetry.space_group_name_H-M   'P 1'
#
loop_
_entity.id
_entity.type
_entity.pdbx_description
1 polymer ?
#
loop_
_entity_poly.entity_id
_entity_poly.type
_entity_poly.pdbx_seq_one_letter_code
_entity_poly.pdbx_strand_id
1 'polypeptide(L)'
;MFYYFFIVVLFFNYNILTICTSPWYLTDIDTKSNSNDKSYEEIDSDIKFTVNHIPISINNIECEEKCITTTDCKPGLSCFSTTFGNEGCCLKSLKPNETGCLIDDQCKRSCESTHCDFSQYPSRCLCDKGRHFLFNKCWKHCPSFAYPDPVMDSTGFSQCIVKESTKNAVLFMRRYSRHLRNNYC
;
A
#
# COMPACT_ATOMS: atom_id res chain seq x y z
N MET A 1 17.90 -35.92 -36.43
CA MET A 1 16.76 -35.78 -35.50
C MET A 1 17.08 -34.94 -34.26
N PHE A 2 18.28 -35.00 -33.68
CA PHE A 2 18.61 -34.25 -32.45
C PHE A 2 18.56 -32.71 -32.57
N TYR A 3 18.87 -32.15 -33.74
CA TYR A 3 18.91 -30.69 -33.93
C TYR A 3 17.52 -30.04 -33.83
N TYR A 4 16.47 -30.72 -34.28
CA TYR A 4 15.10 -30.19 -34.24
C TYR A 4 14.58 -30.09 -32.79
N PHE A 5 14.98 -31.04 -31.93
CA PHE A 5 14.57 -31.04 -30.53
C PHE A 5 15.17 -29.86 -29.76
N PHE A 6 16.43 -29.50 -30.03
CA PHE A 6 17.07 -28.33 -29.43
C PHE A 6 16.41 -27.01 -29.82
N ILE A 7 16.00 -26.87 -31.09
CA ILE A 7 15.29 -25.66 -31.55
C ILE A 7 13.95 -25.52 -30.85
N VAL A 8 13.16 -26.61 -30.75
CA VAL A 8 11.85 -26.57 -30.08
C VAL A 8 12.00 -26.21 -28.59
N VAL A 9 12.99 -26.79 -27.89
CA VAL A 9 13.26 -26.46 -26.49
C VAL A 9 13.68 -25.00 -26.31
N LEU A 10 14.50 -24.45 -27.21
CA LEU A 10 14.87 -23.03 -27.17
C LEU A 10 13.65 -22.12 -27.39
N PHE A 11 12.77 -22.43 -28.34
CA PHE A 11 11.55 -21.65 -28.57
C PHE A 11 10.57 -21.73 -27.39
N PHE A 12 10.41 -22.88 -26.73
CA PHE A 12 9.57 -22.99 -25.54
C PHE A 12 10.13 -22.19 -24.36
N ASN A 13 11.45 -22.23 -24.14
CA ASN A 13 12.07 -21.46 -23.06
C ASN A 13 12.04 -19.94 -23.32
N TYR A 14 12.16 -19.51 -24.57
CA TYR A 14 12.06 -18.09 -24.92
C TYR A 14 10.65 -17.54 -24.67
N ASN A 15 9.61 -18.34 -24.96
CA ASN A 15 8.22 -17.97 -24.69
C ASN A 15 7.87 -17.93 -23.19
N ILE A 16 8.49 -18.76 -22.35
CA ILE A 16 8.26 -18.69 -20.90
C ILE A 16 8.91 -17.44 -20.30
N LEU A 17 10.06 -17.01 -20.82
CA LEU A 17 10.74 -15.82 -20.30
C LEU A 17 10.01 -14.50 -20.62
N THR A 18 9.21 -14.45 -21.68
CA THR A 18 8.45 -13.25 -22.07
C THR A 18 7.12 -13.08 -21.34
N ILE A 19 6.63 -14.08 -20.59
CA ILE A 19 5.32 -14.01 -19.91
C ILE A 19 5.39 -13.37 -18.51
N CYS A 20 6.59 -13.13 -17.95
CA CYS A 20 6.71 -12.62 -16.56
C CYS A 20 7.07 -11.13 -16.41
N THR A 21 6.95 -10.31 -17.46
CA THR A 21 7.09 -8.85 -17.32
C THR A 21 5.81 -8.15 -17.75
N SER A 22 4.71 -8.35 -17.03
CA SER A 22 3.63 -7.37 -17.00
C SER A 22 4.16 -6.11 -16.29
N PRO A 23 4.38 -4.99 -16.99
CA PRO A 23 4.84 -3.76 -16.38
C PRO A 23 3.65 -3.15 -15.64
N TRP A 24 3.74 -3.08 -14.31
CA TRP A 24 2.77 -2.38 -13.48
C TRP A 24 3.03 -0.88 -13.57
N TYR A 25 2.65 -0.24 -14.68
CA TYR A 25 2.39 1.20 -14.68
C TYR A 25 1.40 1.60 -15.79
N LEU A 26 0.32 2.26 -15.34
CA LEU A 26 -0.49 3.26 -16.02
C LEU A 26 -1.16 2.87 -17.35
N THR A 27 -2.43 2.47 -17.26
CA THR A 27 -3.41 2.70 -18.34
C THR A 27 -4.45 3.68 -17.85
N ASP A 28 -4.27 4.92 -18.29
CA ASP A 28 -5.26 5.98 -18.30
C ASP A 28 -6.31 5.69 -19.39
N ILE A 29 -7.54 6.11 -19.10
CA ILE A 29 -8.60 6.56 -20.05
C ILE A 29 -9.55 5.51 -20.67
N ASP A 30 -10.83 5.75 -20.34
CA ASP A 30 -12.10 5.46 -21.03
C ASP A 30 -12.52 4.02 -21.33
N THR A 31 -13.54 3.53 -20.59
CA THR A 31 -14.83 3.15 -21.22
C THR A 31 -15.95 2.84 -20.20
N LYS A 32 -16.91 3.78 -20.14
CA LYS A 32 -18.38 3.58 -20.14
C LYS A 32 -18.88 2.13 -20.01
N SER A 33 -19.58 1.80 -18.93
CA SER A 33 -20.61 0.74 -18.96
C SER A 33 -21.65 0.92 -17.85
N ASN A 34 -22.88 1.17 -18.28
CA ASN A 34 -24.12 1.05 -17.51
C ASN A 34 -24.27 -0.38 -16.96
N SER A 35 -24.85 -0.53 -15.77
CA SER A 35 -26.25 -1.00 -15.59
C SER A 35 -26.53 -1.66 -14.24
N ASN A 36 -27.68 -1.26 -13.70
CA ASN A 36 -28.71 -2.02 -12.97
C ASN A 36 -28.38 -2.77 -11.68
N ASP A 37 -28.90 -2.18 -10.59
CA ASP A 37 -29.93 -2.74 -9.70
C ASP A 37 -29.82 -4.23 -9.33
N LYS A 38 -29.61 -4.47 -8.02
CA LYS A 38 -30.48 -5.35 -7.23
C LYS A 38 -30.24 -5.19 -5.72
N SER A 39 -31.35 -4.86 -5.05
CA SER A 39 -31.60 -4.83 -3.61
C SER A 39 -31.35 -6.18 -2.92
N TYR A 40 -30.74 -6.17 -1.73
CA TYR A 40 -30.93 -7.17 -0.68
C TYR A 40 -30.75 -6.52 0.70
N GLU A 41 -31.43 -7.10 1.69
CA GLU A 41 -32.00 -6.50 2.89
C GLU A 41 -31.04 -6.03 3.98
N GLU A 42 -31.55 -5.07 4.76
CA GLU A 42 -30.98 -4.39 5.93
C GLU A 42 -30.41 -5.36 6.98
N ILE A 43 -29.12 -5.21 7.27
CA ILE A 43 -28.58 -5.53 8.60
C ILE A 43 -27.86 -4.27 9.07
N ASP A 44 -28.58 -3.51 9.88
CA ASP A 44 -28.13 -2.33 10.59
C ASP A 44 -27.02 -2.71 11.57
N SER A 45 -25.77 -2.63 11.11
CA SER A 45 -24.60 -2.72 11.98
C SER A 45 -23.75 -1.47 11.77
N ASP A 46 -24.05 -0.44 12.55
CA ASP A 46 -23.14 0.69 12.82
C ASP A 46 -21.75 0.16 13.22
N ILE A 47 -20.82 0.11 12.27
CA ILE A 47 -19.45 -0.33 12.56
C ILE A 47 -18.71 0.82 13.24
N LYS A 48 -18.45 0.62 14.53
CA LYS A 48 -17.77 1.53 15.45
C LYS A 48 -16.24 1.30 15.40
N PHE A 49 -15.48 2.25 14.86
CA PHE A 49 -14.00 2.18 14.80
C PHE A 49 -13.33 3.13 15.79
N THR A 50 -12.59 2.57 16.76
CA THR A 50 -12.02 3.30 17.88
C THR A 50 -10.77 4.13 17.53
N VAL A 51 -10.87 5.46 17.66
CA VAL A 51 -9.74 6.37 17.91
C VAL A 51 -9.66 6.59 19.42
N ASN A 52 -8.61 6.11 20.09
CA ASN A 52 -8.47 6.19 21.56
C ASN A 52 -9.71 5.70 22.34
N HIS A 53 -10.32 4.59 21.91
CA HIS A 53 -11.60 4.04 22.42
C HIS A 53 -12.86 4.87 22.11
N ILE A 54 -12.78 5.88 21.23
CA ILE A 54 -13.96 6.63 20.77
C ILE A 54 -14.25 6.23 19.32
N PRO A 55 -15.40 5.59 19.04
CA PRO A 55 -15.73 5.14 17.70
C PRO A 55 -16.04 6.32 16.78
N ILE A 56 -15.15 6.62 15.83
CA ILE A 56 -15.43 7.58 14.76
C ILE A 56 -16.14 6.81 13.64
N SER A 57 -17.45 6.96 13.55
CA SER A 57 -18.20 6.50 12.37
C SER A 57 -17.74 7.29 11.14
N ILE A 58 -17.69 6.64 9.98
CA ILE A 58 -17.45 7.32 8.68
C ILE A 58 -18.38 8.53 8.52
N ASN A 59 -19.57 8.51 9.12
CA ASN A 59 -20.52 9.62 9.11
C ASN A 59 -19.95 10.95 9.65
N ASN A 60 -18.85 10.94 10.40
CA ASN A 60 -18.15 12.15 10.88
C ASN A 60 -16.96 12.55 10.00
N ILE A 61 -16.53 11.69 9.08
CA ILE A 61 -15.47 11.98 8.12
C ILE A 61 -16.16 12.59 6.91
N GLU A 62 -15.84 13.85 6.58
CA GLU A 62 -16.34 14.50 5.37
C GLU A 62 -15.76 13.78 4.15
N CYS A 63 -16.50 12.77 3.69
CA CYS A 63 -16.14 11.99 2.54
C CYS A 63 -16.55 12.72 1.27
N GLU A 64 -15.57 13.18 0.50
CA GLU A 64 -15.81 13.90 -0.75
C GLU A 64 -16.49 13.03 -1.81
N GLU A 65 -16.18 11.73 -1.85
CA GLU A 65 -16.62 10.80 -2.88
C GLU A 65 -16.92 9.43 -2.26
N LYS A 66 -18.20 9.06 -2.24
CA LYS A 66 -18.68 7.80 -1.67
C LYS A 66 -18.58 6.66 -2.67
N CYS A 67 -18.44 5.43 -2.18
CA CYS A 67 -18.28 4.26 -3.04
C CYS A 67 -18.82 2.97 -2.41
N ILE A 68 -19.24 2.03 -3.24
CA ILE A 68 -19.54 0.65 -2.85
C ILE A 68 -18.36 -0.26 -3.25
N THR A 69 -17.67 0.12 -4.32
CA THR A 69 -16.56 -0.63 -4.90
C THR A 69 -15.45 0.32 -5.32
N THR A 70 -14.23 -0.21 -5.47
CA THR A 70 -13.09 0.58 -5.96
C THR A 70 -13.32 1.16 -7.36
N THR A 71 -14.23 0.58 -8.17
CA THR A 71 -14.56 1.08 -9.51
C THR A 71 -15.42 2.34 -9.50
N ASP A 72 -16.05 2.66 -8.36
CA ASP A 72 -16.81 3.91 -8.22
C ASP A 72 -15.90 5.12 -8.01
N CYS A 73 -14.63 4.87 -7.68
CA CYS A 73 -13.66 5.91 -7.35
C CYS A 73 -12.88 6.38 -8.57
N LYS A 74 -12.50 7.66 -8.57
CA LYS A 74 -11.53 8.20 -9.54
C LYS A 74 -10.19 7.43 -9.56
N PRO A 75 -9.48 7.42 -10.70
CA PRO A 75 -8.17 6.80 -10.80
C PRO A 75 -7.19 7.27 -9.71
N GLY A 76 -6.52 6.31 -9.06
CA GLY A 76 -5.57 6.58 -7.98
C GLY A 76 -6.19 6.63 -6.57
N LEU A 77 -7.51 6.60 -6.47
CA LEU A 77 -8.23 6.40 -5.21
C LEU A 77 -8.61 4.93 -5.04
N SER A 78 -8.99 4.56 -3.83
CA SER A 78 -9.51 3.24 -3.50
C SER A 78 -10.68 3.38 -2.56
N CYS A 79 -11.62 2.43 -2.65
CA CYS A 79 -12.75 2.43 -1.76
C CYS A 79 -12.36 1.81 -0.41
N PHE A 80 -12.60 2.56 0.66
CA PHE A 80 -12.31 2.15 2.03
C PHE A 80 -13.56 2.10 2.88
N SER A 81 -13.57 1.18 3.84
CA SER A 81 -14.60 1.05 4.86
C SER A 81 -16.02 0.78 4.33
N THR A 82 -16.17 0.31 3.08
CA THR A 82 -17.45 -0.21 2.61
C THR A 82 -17.82 -1.46 3.38
N THR A 83 -19.07 -1.51 3.78
CA THR A 83 -19.70 -2.68 4.41
C THR A 83 -20.95 -3.03 3.61
N PHE A 84 -21.62 -4.13 3.94
CA PHE A 84 -22.85 -4.52 3.23
C PHE A 84 -23.98 -3.47 3.35
N GLY A 85 -24.00 -2.67 4.42
CA GLY A 85 -25.05 -1.67 4.66
C GLY A 85 -24.60 -0.21 4.51
N ASN A 86 -23.29 0.06 4.47
CA ASN A 86 -22.77 1.43 4.43
C ASN A 86 -21.84 1.64 3.24
N GLU A 87 -22.07 2.76 2.54
CA GLU A 87 -21.16 3.30 1.54
C GLU A 87 -19.81 3.59 2.18
N GLY A 88 -18.75 3.16 1.51
CA GLY A 88 -17.38 3.52 1.85
C GLY A 88 -17.00 4.88 1.30
N CYS A 89 -15.72 5.22 1.49
CA CYS A 89 -15.15 6.46 1.01
C CYS A 89 -13.98 6.23 0.05
N CYS A 90 -13.97 6.96 -1.06
CA CYS A 90 -12.88 7.00 -2.00
C CYS A 90 -11.74 7.82 -1.41
N LEU A 91 -10.72 7.14 -0.95
CA LEU A 91 -9.55 7.76 -0.34
C LEU A 91 -8.28 7.32 -1.06
N LYS A 92 -7.23 8.11 -0.94
CA LYS A 92 -5.91 7.74 -1.43
C LYS A 92 -5.25 6.75 -0.45
N SER A 93 -4.65 5.68 -0.99
CA SER A 93 -3.74 4.82 -0.21
C SER A 93 -2.43 5.56 0.02
N LEU A 94 -1.96 5.57 1.27
CA LEU A 94 -0.81 6.35 1.70
C LEU A 94 0.36 5.45 2.05
N LYS A 95 1.57 5.88 1.68
CA LYS A 95 2.82 5.19 2.01
C LYS A 95 3.32 5.61 3.40
N PRO A 96 4.24 4.85 4.01
CA PRO A 96 4.92 5.29 5.22
C PRO A 96 5.47 6.72 5.06
N ASN A 97 5.25 7.55 6.07
CA ASN A 97 5.61 8.96 6.17
C ASN A 97 4.86 9.93 5.23
N GLU A 98 3.84 9.46 4.50
CA GLU A 98 2.88 10.37 3.85
C GLU A 98 1.86 10.89 4.87
N THR A 99 1.39 12.13 4.64
CA THR A 99 0.46 12.83 5.52
C THR A 99 -0.98 12.80 4.97
N GLY A 100 -1.95 13.08 5.83
CA GLY A 100 -3.38 13.20 5.48
C GLY A 100 -4.17 11.89 5.60
N CYS A 101 -3.75 10.97 6.48
CA CYS A 101 -4.54 9.78 6.76
C CYS A 101 -5.74 10.09 7.68
N LEU A 102 -6.94 9.70 7.27
CA LEU A 102 -8.18 9.82 8.04
C LEU A 102 -8.49 8.51 8.76
N ILE A 103 -7.99 7.38 8.24
CA ILE A 103 -8.16 6.04 8.78
C ILE A 103 -6.86 5.24 8.65
N ASP A 104 -6.66 4.26 9.53
CA ASP A 104 -5.50 3.36 9.48
C ASP A 104 -5.40 2.60 8.14
N ASP A 105 -6.54 2.24 7.56
CA ASP A 105 -6.58 1.40 6.37
C ASP A 105 -5.92 2.05 5.16
N GLN A 106 -5.92 3.39 5.08
CA GLN A 106 -5.18 4.12 4.04
C GLN A 106 -3.68 3.79 4.09
N CYS A 107 -3.12 3.67 5.28
CA CYS A 107 -1.72 3.30 5.49
C CYS A 107 -1.53 1.79 5.27
N LYS A 108 -2.37 0.97 5.92
CA LYS A 108 -2.28 -0.50 5.91
C LYS A 108 -2.37 -1.10 4.51
N ARG A 109 -3.12 -0.49 3.60
CA ARG A 109 -3.24 -0.93 2.20
C ARG A 109 -1.89 -0.91 1.47
N SER A 110 -1.05 0.09 1.75
CA SER A 110 0.29 0.20 1.15
C SER A 110 1.32 -0.66 1.88
N CYS A 111 1.22 -0.69 3.21
CA CYS A 111 2.05 -1.52 4.07
C CYS A 111 1.25 -1.95 5.29
N GLU A 112 1.05 -3.26 5.46
CA GLU A 112 0.31 -3.83 6.59
C GLU A 112 0.86 -3.38 7.95
N SER A 113 2.18 -3.20 8.09
CA SER A 113 2.83 -2.74 9.32
C SER A 113 2.90 -1.22 9.45
N THR A 114 1.82 -0.53 9.08
CA THR A 114 1.65 0.90 9.30
C THR A 114 0.29 1.23 9.92
N HIS A 115 0.23 2.37 10.59
CA HIS A 115 -0.99 2.94 11.15
C HIS A 115 -1.01 4.44 10.96
N CYS A 116 -2.18 5.05 11.12
CA CYS A 116 -2.34 6.49 11.06
C CYS A 116 -2.08 7.11 12.44
N ASP A 117 -1.13 8.03 12.51
CA ASP A 117 -0.85 8.84 13.69
C ASP A 117 -1.73 10.10 13.68
N PHE A 118 -2.79 10.07 14.48
CA PHE A 118 -3.73 11.18 14.67
C PHE A 118 -3.26 12.20 15.73
N SER A 119 -2.15 11.94 16.42
CA SER A 119 -1.65 12.85 17.46
C SER A 119 -1.14 14.18 16.91
N GLN A 120 -0.83 14.21 15.61
CA GLN A 120 -0.38 15.38 14.88
C GLN A 120 -1.34 15.73 13.74
N TYR A 121 -1.40 17.02 13.38
CA TYR A 121 -2.13 17.51 12.23
C TYR A 121 -1.19 18.24 11.24
N PRO A 122 -1.14 17.84 9.95
CA PRO A 122 -1.87 16.71 9.38
C PRO A 122 -1.36 15.38 9.96
N SER A 123 -2.29 14.44 10.07
CA SER A 123 -2.00 13.05 10.46
C SER A 123 -1.01 12.42 9.49
N ARG A 124 -0.30 11.37 9.92
CA ARG A 124 0.73 10.71 9.08
C ARG A 124 0.71 9.19 9.22
N CYS A 125 1.08 8.49 8.17
CA CYS A 125 1.29 7.05 8.24
C CYS A 125 2.64 6.73 8.87
N LEU A 126 2.65 6.02 9.99
CA LEU A 126 3.86 5.59 10.68
C LEU A 126 4.04 4.08 10.62
N CYS A 127 5.29 3.63 10.69
CA CYS A 127 5.61 2.23 10.87
C CYS A 127 5.27 1.78 12.29
N ASP A 128 4.82 0.53 12.43
CA ASP A 128 4.58 -0.07 13.74
C ASP A 128 5.87 -0.24 14.56
N LYS A 129 5.71 -0.36 15.88
CA LYS A 129 6.84 -0.57 16.80
C LYS A 129 7.61 -1.84 16.41
N GLY A 130 8.94 -1.73 16.38
CA GLY A 130 9.83 -2.80 15.92
C GLY A 130 10.02 -2.86 14.40
N ARG A 131 9.41 -1.95 13.63
CA ARG A 131 9.70 -1.74 12.21
C ARG A 131 10.31 -0.36 11.99
N HIS A 132 11.31 -0.31 11.11
CA HIS A 132 12.15 0.87 10.91
C HIS A 132 11.87 1.55 9.58
N PHE A 133 11.60 2.84 9.62
CA PHE A 133 11.36 3.64 8.43
C PHE A 133 12.65 3.88 7.64
N LEU A 134 12.59 3.67 6.33
CA LEU A 134 13.60 4.14 5.38
C LEU A 134 13.05 4.14 3.95
N PHE A 135 13.10 5.29 3.26
CA PHE A 135 12.62 5.46 1.87
C PHE A 135 11.16 5.05 1.65
N ASN A 136 10.23 5.56 2.48
CA ASN A 136 8.79 5.29 2.40
C ASN A 136 8.46 3.79 2.53
N LYS A 137 9.25 3.09 3.36
CA LYS A 137 9.16 1.65 3.63
C LYS A 137 9.37 1.38 5.10
N CYS A 138 8.71 0.34 5.61
CA CYS A 138 8.89 -0.15 6.97
C CYS A 138 9.66 -1.49 6.95
N TRP A 139 10.91 -1.41 7.36
CA TRP A 139 11.86 -2.51 7.37
C TRP A 139 11.77 -3.32 8.67
N LYS A 140 11.92 -4.64 8.58
CA LYS A 140 12.07 -5.53 9.74
C LYS A 140 13.39 -5.26 10.48
N HIS A 141 14.45 -5.06 9.70
CA HIS A 141 15.80 -4.74 10.16
C HIS A 141 16.40 -3.73 9.21
N CYS A 142 17.29 -2.86 9.70
CA CYS A 142 17.98 -1.93 8.83
C CYS A 142 18.79 -2.68 7.76
N PRO A 143 18.68 -2.29 6.48
CA PRO A 143 19.38 -2.98 5.40
C PRO A 143 20.89 -2.77 5.49
N SER A 144 21.67 -3.62 4.81
CA SER A 144 23.14 -3.60 4.88
C SER A 144 23.79 -2.28 4.44
N PHE A 145 23.15 -1.52 3.56
CA PHE A 145 23.57 -0.18 3.12
C PHE A 145 23.22 0.94 4.12
N ALA A 146 22.49 0.62 5.19
CA ALA A 146 22.22 1.49 6.33
C ALA A 146 23.04 1.02 7.55
N TYR A 147 23.12 1.89 8.56
CA TYR A 147 23.63 1.50 9.88
C TYR A 147 22.75 0.41 10.50
N PRO A 148 23.33 -0.56 11.23
CA PRO A 148 22.58 -1.66 11.80
C PRO A 148 21.61 -1.21 12.89
N ASP A 149 22.01 -0.20 13.67
CA ASP A 149 21.20 0.33 14.77
C ASP A 149 20.27 1.46 14.26
N PRO A 150 18.95 1.31 14.41
CA PRO A 150 17.99 2.36 14.07
C PRO A 150 18.03 3.47 15.11
N VAL A 151 17.71 4.69 14.68
CA VAL A 151 17.46 5.83 15.58
C VAL A 151 16.00 5.82 15.99
N MET A 152 15.76 5.96 17.30
CA MET A 152 14.41 5.95 17.89
C MET A 152 14.05 7.37 18.37
N ASP A 153 12.86 7.82 18.04
CA ASP A 153 12.28 9.05 18.59
C ASP A 153 11.60 8.79 19.94
N SER A 154 11.27 9.86 20.66
CA SER A 154 10.57 9.80 21.96
C SER A 154 9.19 9.13 21.89
N THR A 155 8.55 9.15 20.73
CA THR A 155 7.26 8.47 20.47
C THR A 155 7.42 6.96 20.23
N GLY A 156 8.66 6.48 20.09
CA GLY A 156 8.96 5.10 19.70
C GLY A 156 8.97 4.85 18.19
N PHE A 157 8.81 5.90 17.37
CA PHE A 157 9.07 5.80 15.94
C PHE A 157 10.55 5.47 15.71
N SER A 158 10.83 4.64 14.71
CA SER A 158 12.18 4.16 14.45
C SER A 158 12.55 4.32 13.00
N GLN A 159 13.77 4.76 12.72
CA GLN A 159 14.25 5.00 11.37
C GLN A 159 15.68 4.49 11.18
N CYS A 160 15.97 4.01 9.97
CA CYS A 160 17.33 3.64 9.60
C CYS A 160 18.04 4.81 8.92
N ILE A 161 19.34 4.96 9.18
CA ILE A 161 20.18 5.99 8.55
C ILE A 161 21.11 5.33 7.53
N VAL A 162 21.17 5.90 6.33
CA VAL A 162 22.03 5.39 5.24
C VAL A 162 23.51 5.67 5.56
N LYS A 163 24.39 4.70 5.27
CA LYS A 163 25.85 4.83 5.48
C LYS A 163 26.51 5.79 4.48
N GLU A 164 26.03 5.77 3.24
CA GLU A 164 26.54 6.55 2.12
C GLU A 164 25.47 7.50 1.54
N SER A 165 25.64 7.90 0.27
CA SER A 165 24.67 8.72 -0.44
C SER A 165 23.32 8.01 -0.64
N THR A 166 22.24 8.80 -0.57
CA THR A 166 20.88 8.35 -0.88
C THR A 166 20.78 7.77 -2.29
N LYS A 167 21.52 8.33 -3.24
CA LYS A 167 21.60 7.84 -4.62
C LYS A 167 22.12 6.40 -4.70
N ASN A 168 23.22 6.09 -4.00
CA ASN A 168 23.79 4.74 -3.98
C ASN A 168 22.83 3.75 -3.33
N ALA A 169 22.18 4.14 -2.23
CA ALA A 169 21.21 3.30 -1.55
C ALA A 169 19.99 2.98 -2.43
N VAL A 170 19.44 3.96 -3.13
CA VAL A 170 18.35 3.75 -4.09
C VAL A 170 18.78 2.83 -5.23
N LEU A 171 20.00 3.00 -5.76
CA LEU A 171 20.55 2.11 -6.79
C LEU A 171 20.71 0.68 -6.28
N PHE A 172 21.19 0.50 -5.05
CA PHE A 172 21.29 -0.80 -4.39
C PHE A 172 19.92 -1.45 -4.26
N MET A 173 18.91 -0.71 -3.78
CA MET A 173 17.55 -1.22 -3.65
C MET A 173 16.96 -1.67 -4.98
N ARG A 174 17.21 -0.93 -6.07
CA ARG A 174 16.76 -1.32 -7.41
C ARG A 174 17.43 -2.61 -7.88
N ARG A 175 18.76 -2.71 -7.72
CA ARG A 175 19.55 -3.88 -8.13
C ARG A 175 19.18 -5.14 -7.36
N TYR A 176 18.95 -5.03 -6.05
CA TYR A 176 18.66 -6.16 -5.17
C TYR A 176 17.19 -6.25 -4.75
N SER A 177 16.28 -5.62 -5.51
CA SER A 177 14.85 -5.51 -5.19
C SER A 177 14.20 -6.84 -4.80
N ARG A 178 14.46 -7.91 -5.58
CA ARG A 178 13.92 -9.26 -5.31
C ARG A 178 14.37 -9.83 -3.98
N HIS A 179 15.64 -9.64 -3.61
CA HIS A 179 16.20 -10.13 -2.35
C HIS A 179 15.65 -9.34 -1.15
N LEU A 180 15.45 -8.03 -1.33
CA LEU A 180 14.99 -7.15 -0.25
C LEU A 180 13.48 -7.20 0.00
N ARG A 181 12.69 -7.75 -0.94
CA ARG A 181 11.21 -7.73 -0.90
C ARG A 181 10.61 -8.31 0.38
N ASN A 182 11.26 -9.28 1.02
CA ASN A 182 10.74 -9.93 2.24
C ASN A 182 11.14 -9.20 3.53
N ASN A 183 12.02 -8.20 3.42
CA ASN A 183 12.58 -7.45 4.56
C ASN A 183 11.83 -6.16 4.84
N TYR A 184 10.98 -5.72 3.92
CA TYR A 184 10.16 -4.53 4.08
C TYR A 184 8.76 -4.74 3.50
N CYS A 185 7.87 -3.85 3.91
CA CYS A 185 6.83 -3.31 3.05
C CYS A 185 7.33 -1.91 2.59
#